data_AF-A0A8S1MCC8-F1
#
_entry.id   AF-A0A8S1MCC8-F1
#
_cell.length_a   1.000
_cell.length_b   1.000
_cell.length_c   1.000
_cell.angle_alpha   90.00
_cell.angle_beta   90.00
_cell.angle_gamma   90.00
#
_symmetry.space_group_name_H-M   'P 1'
#
loop_
_entity.id
_entity.type
_entity.pdbx_description
1 polymer ?
#
loop_
_entity_poly.entity_id
_entity_poly.type
_entity_poly.pdbx_seq_one_letter_code
_entity_poly.pdbx_strand_id
1 'polypeptide(L)'
;MDYISDEAMQCMPKKAQNAYLIYRSEVYDEVKKKNQDKSMTELTQVISQMWNDLDKKKKEKYENEKEKAQNQYKKDYEAWLKKFKLDDEKVKECLKELKQEKKKHKKGSKKVTKANKDDDESEDEDEQRIQQIKNKNSKKEQKEVKETKETKETKEKEKQKQNQKEKEKEKEQKEQKEQKEQKEQKEQKEQKGNKKK
;
A
#
# COMPACT_ATOMS: atom_id res chain seq x y z
N MET A 1 35.51 17.65 -19.61
CA MET A 1 34.51 16.72 -19.07
C MET A 1 35.13 16.14 -17.81
N ASP A 2 34.71 16.63 -16.64
CA ASP A 2 35.12 16.05 -15.36
C ASP A 2 34.44 14.69 -15.23
N TYR A 3 35.03 13.70 -15.89
CA TYR A 3 34.47 12.36 -16.00
C TYR A 3 34.63 11.65 -14.66
N ILE A 4 33.56 11.03 -14.16
CA ILE A 4 33.66 10.07 -13.06
C ILE A 4 34.67 9.00 -13.50
N SER A 5 35.68 8.71 -12.70
CA SER A 5 36.69 7.72 -13.08
C SER A 5 36.04 6.35 -13.32
N ASP A 6 36.59 5.57 -14.25
CA ASP A 6 36.07 4.23 -14.56
C ASP A 6 36.03 3.32 -13.31
N GLU A 7 37.01 3.49 -12.40
CA GLU A 7 37.05 2.82 -11.11
C GLU A 7 35.87 3.22 -10.20
N ALA A 8 35.52 4.51 -10.19
CA ALA A 8 34.37 5.01 -9.45
C ALA A 8 33.05 4.50 -10.07
N MET A 9 32.94 4.42 -11.39
CA MET A 9 31.76 3.83 -12.05
C MET A 9 31.58 2.35 -11.69
N GLN A 10 32.67 1.57 -11.66
CA GLN A 10 32.62 0.16 -11.31
C GLN A 10 32.25 -0.07 -9.84
N CYS A 11 32.73 0.79 -8.94
CA CYS A 11 32.44 0.73 -7.52
C CYS A 11 31.13 1.43 -7.12
N MET A 12 30.39 2.00 -8.08
CA MET A 12 29.15 2.71 -7.81
C MET A 12 28.11 1.73 -7.23
N PRO A 13 27.58 2.00 -6.02
CA PRO A 13 26.57 1.14 -5.43
C PRO A 13 25.34 1.02 -6.33
N LYS A 14 24.84 -0.20 -6.51
CA LYS A 14 23.58 -0.45 -7.24
C LYS A 14 22.40 0.01 -6.38
N LYS A 15 21.38 0.55 -7.03
CA LYS A 15 20.16 1.00 -6.34
C LYS A 15 19.53 -0.11 -5.50
N ALA A 16 18.96 0.28 -4.37
CA ALA A 16 18.22 -0.65 -3.52
C ALA A 16 17.02 -1.25 -4.25
N GLN A 17 16.85 -2.57 -4.11
CA GLN A 17 15.70 -3.28 -4.67
C GLN A 17 14.40 -2.89 -3.96
N ASN A 18 13.30 -2.91 -4.72
CA ASN A 18 11.96 -2.70 -4.16
C ASN A 18 11.39 -4.02 -3.56
N ALA A 19 10.33 -3.91 -2.77
CA ALA A 19 9.73 -5.06 -2.07
C ALA A 19 9.28 -6.18 -3.02
N TYR A 20 8.77 -5.82 -4.21
CA TYR A 20 8.36 -6.79 -5.22
C TYR A 20 9.56 -7.51 -5.85
N LEU A 21 10.67 -6.82 -6.13
CA LEU A 21 11.87 -7.42 -6.69
C LEU A 21 12.53 -8.41 -5.71
N ILE A 22 12.52 -8.08 -4.42
CA ILE A 22 12.96 -8.99 -3.35
C ILE A 22 12.09 -10.25 -3.36
N TYR A 23 10.76 -10.09 -3.31
CA TYR A 23 9.83 -11.22 -3.41
C TYR A 23 10.02 -12.06 -4.68
N ARG A 24 10.16 -11.39 -5.84
CA ARG A 24 10.42 -12.05 -7.12
C ARG A 24 11.69 -12.88 -7.05
N SER A 25 12.79 -12.36 -6.50
CA SER A 25 14.04 -13.13 -6.41
C SER A 25 13.90 -14.43 -5.62
N GLU A 26 13.08 -14.45 -4.57
CA GLU A 26 12.85 -15.66 -3.77
C GLU A 26 11.94 -16.66 -4.49
N VAL A 27 10.85 -16.18 -5.10
CA VAL A 27 9.78 -17.02 -5.66
C VAL A 27 10.06 -17.42 -7.11
N TYR A 28 10.91 -16.69 -7.81
CA TYR A 28 11.18 -16.93 -9.24
C TYR A 28 11.71 -18.33 -9.50
N ASP A 29 12.67 -18.80 -8.70
CA ASP A 29 13.25 -20.14 -8.86
C ASP A 29 12.22 -21.24 -8.60
N GLU A 30 11.33 -21.05 -7.64
CA GLU A 30 10.24 -21.99 -7.37
C GLU A 30 9.22 -22.04 -8.52
N VAL A 31 8.82 -20.88 -9.04
CA VAL A 31 7.85 -20.77 -10.12
C VAL A 31 8.44 -21.29 -11.43
N LYS A 32 9.73 -21.04 -11.68
CA LYS A 32 10.48 -21.59 -12.82
C LYS A 32 10.58 -23.11 -12.74
N LYS A 33 10.89 -23.68 -11.57
CA LYS A 33 10.94 -25.14 -11.38
C LYS A 33 9.60 -25.81 -11.63
N LYS A 34 8.49 -25.16 -11.24
CA LYS A 34 7.11 -25.64 -11.45
C LYS A 34 6.61 -25.45 -12.88
N ASN A 35 7.18 -24.52 -13.64
CA ASN A 35 6.74 -24.14 -14.97
C ASN A 35 7.95 -24.03 -15.92
N GLN A 36 8.66 -25.14 -16.11
CA GLN A 36 9.90 -25.16 -16.91
C GLN A 36 9.64 -24.86 -18.40
N ASP A 37 8.41 -25.11 -18.88
CA ASP A 37 8.01 -24.86 -20.26
C ASP A 37 7.59 -23.41 -20.54
N LYS A 38 7.39 -22.59 -19.50
CA LYS A 38 6.92 -21.21 -19.66
C LYS A 38 8.09 -20.26 -19.90
N SER A 39 7.85 -19.25 -20.73
CA SER A 39 8.83 -18.20 -20.99
C SER A 39 9.05 -17.32 -19.76
N MET A 40 10.24 -16.70 -19.65
CA MET A 40 10.59 -15.71 -18.62
C MET A 40 9.49 -14.64 -18.44
N THR A 41 8.90 -14.19 -19.54
CA THR A 41 7.83 -13.18 -19.55
C THR A 41 6.56 -13.69 -18.89
N GLU A 42 6.13 -14.91 -19.21
CA GLU A 42 4.95 -15.54 -18.58
C GLU A 42 5.18 -15.82 -17.10
N LEU A 43 6.38 -16.29 -16.72
CA LEU A 43 6.74 -16.50 -15.31
C LEU A 43 6.63 -15.19 -14.52
N THR A 44 7.11 -14.09 -15.08
CA THR A 44 7.04 -12.77 -14.43
C THR A 44 5.59 -12.29 -14.29
N GLN A 45 4.72 -12.58 -15.25
CA GLN A 45 3.28 -12.28 -15.14
C GLN A 45 2.63 -13.08 -14.00
N VAL A 46 2.93 -14.37 -13.88
CA VAL A 46 2.43 -15.23 -12.80
C VAL A 46 2.88 -14.70 -11.43
N ILE A 47 4.16 -14.36 -11.27
CA ILE A 47 4.70 -13.82 -10.01
C ILE A 47 4.04 -12.47 -9.67
N SER A 48 3.78 -11.62 -10.66
CA SER A 48 3.08 -10.36 -10.45
C SER A 48 1.65 -10.56 -9.96
N GLN A 49 0.94 -11.57 -10.45
CA GLN A 49 -0.39 -11.93 -9.95
C GLN A 49 -0.31 -12.44 -8.50
N MET A 50 0.62 -13.36 -8.21
CA MET A 50 0.85 -13.88 -6.86
C MET A 50 1.18 -12.77 -5.85
N TRP A 51 1.94 -11.75 -6.26
CA TRP A 51 2.20 -10.58 -5.42
C TRP A 51 0.93 -9.78 -5.13
N ASN A 52 0.05 -9.57 -6.11
CA ASN A 52 -1.20 -8.85 -5.90
C ASN A 52 -2.12 -9.60 -4.92
N ASP A 53 -2.17 -10.92 -5.02
CA ASP A 53 -2.98 -11.79 -4.17
C ASP A 53 -2.35 -12.06 -2.79
N LEU A 54 -1.10 -11.64 -2.56
CA LEU A 54 -0.41 -11.84 -1.30
C LEU A 54 -1.06 -11.07 -0.13
N ASP A 55 -1.10 -11.71 1.04
CA ASP A 55 -1.57 -11.11 2.28
C ASP A 55 -0.77 -9.86 2.68
N LYS A 56 -1.46 -8.90 3.32
CA LYS A 56 -0.85 -7.66 3.82
C LYS A 56 0.34 -7.91 4.75
N LYS A 57 0.24 -8.89 5.66
CA LYS A 57 1.32 -9.26 6.59
C LYS A 57 2.58 -9.74 5.87
N LYS A 58 2.42 -10.51 4.79
CA LYS A 58 3.56 -11.00 4.00
C LYS A 58 4.16 -9.85 3.19
N LYS A 59 3.35 -8.98 2.60
CA LYS A 59 3.81 -7.77 1.91
C LYS A 59 4.61 -6.84 2.84
N GLU A 60 4.16 -6.68 4.07
CA GLU A 60 4.83 -5.87 5.09
C GLU A 60 6.24 -6.37 5.42
N LYS A 61 6.43 -7.70 5.49
CA LYS A 61 7.77 -8.29 5.64
C LYS A 61 8.74 -7.80 4.55
N TYR A 62 8.31 -7.83 3.30
CA TYR A 62 9.14 -7.40 2.17
C TYR A 62 9.33 -5.88 2.10
N GLU A 63 8.35 -5.08 2.56
CA GLU A 63 8.54 -3.64 2.70
C GLU A 63 9.59 -3.31 3.77
N ASN A 64 9.63 -4.05 4.88
CA ASN A 64 10.68 -3.92 5.90
C ASN A 64 12.06 -4.32 5.35
N GLU A 65 12.14 -5.39 4.55
CA GLU A 65 13.38 -5.80 3.89
C GLU A 65 13.87 -4.77 2.88
N LYS A 66 12.95 -4.18 2.09
CA LYS A 66 13.25 -3.05 1.21
C LYS A 66 13.77 -1.85 1.99
N GLU A 67 13.20 -1.52 3.13
CA GLU A 67 13.69 -0.40 3.95
C GLU A 67 15.13 -0.66 4.43
N LYS A 68 15.44 -1.88 4.85
CA LYS A 68 16.81 -2.29 5.20
C LYS A 68 17.75 -2.15 4.01
N ALA A 69 17.35 -2.63 2.83
CA ALA A 69 18.14 -2.50 1.61
C ALA A 69 18.37 -1.04 1.21
N GLN A 70 17.35 -0.17 1.36
CA GLN A 70 17.48 1.26 1.11
C GLN A 70 18.44 1.94 2.08
N ASN A 71 18.39 1.58 3.36
CA ASN A 71 19.30 2.12 4.37
C ASN A 71 20.74 1.67 4.14
N GLN A 72 20.94 0.42 3.70
CA GLN A 72 22.26 -0.07 3.32
C GLN A 72 22.80 0.67 2.09
N TYR A 73 21.99 0.79 1.04
CA TYR A 73 22.36 1.54 -0.16
C TYR A 73 22.76 2.99 0.15
N LYS A 74 22.01 3.69 1.01
CA LYS A 74 22.35 5.07 1.40
C LYS A 74 23.74 5.15 2.04
N LYS A 75 24.05 4.23 2.96
CA LYS A 75 25.37 4.17 3.61
C LYS A 75 26.48 3.88 2.60
N ASP A 76 26.27 2.90 1.73
CA ASP A 76 27.25 2.52 0.72
C ASP A 76 27.47 3.64 -0.29
N TYR A 77 26.39 4.34 -0.68
CA TYR A 77 26.43 5.48 -1.59
C TYR A 77 27.18 6.67 -0.99
N GLU A 78 26.91 7.02 0.27
CA GLU A 78 27.66 8.05 0.98
C GLU A 78 29.14 7.70 1.15
N ALA A 79 29.44 6.42 1.44
CA ALA A 79 30.82 5.95 1.54
C ALA A 79 31.53 6.04 0.19
N TRP A 80 30.85 5.69 -0.91
CA TRP A 80 31.36 5.81 -2.27
C TRP A 80 31.63 7.28 -2.65
N LEU A 81 30.69 8.18 -2.39
CA LEU A 81 30.88 9.63 -2.62
C LEU A 81 32.09 10.16 -1.86
N LYS A 82 32.24 9.79 -0.58
CA LYS A 82 33.39 10.18 0.25
C LYS A 82 34.71 9.59 -0.26
N LYS A 83 34.70 8.30 -0.64
CA LYS A 83 35.89 7.58 -1.13
C LYS A 83 36.47 8.26 -2.37
N PHE A 84 35.62 8.65 -3.32
CA PHE A 84 36.04 9.26 -4.57
C PHE A 84 36.00 10.79 -4.55
N LYS A 85 35.64 11.41 -3.41
CA LYS A 85 35.49 12.86 -3.24
C LYS A 85 34.60 13.49 -4.32
N LEU A 86 33.50 12.81 -4.63
CA LEU A 86 32.57 13.20 -5.68
C LEU A 86 31.44 14.07 -5.13
N ASP A 87 31.02 15.06 -5.91
CA ASP A 87 29.80 15.82 -5.66
C ASP A 87 28.59 15.03 -6.16
N ASP A 88 27.59 14.81 -5.30
CA ASP A 88 26.38 14.05 -5.62
C ASP A 88 25.64 14.61 -6.85
N GLU A 89 25.56 15.94 -6.98
CA GLU A 89 24.90 16.58 -8.13
C GLU A 89 25.65 16.35 -9.44
N LYS A 90 26.99 16.43 -9.42
CA LYS A 90 27.81 16.13 -10.62
C LYS A 90 27.69 14.66 -11.01
N VAL A 91 27.63 13.76 -10.03
CA VAL A 91 27.42 12.34 -10.30
C VAL A 91 26.09 12.09 -11.00
N LYS A 92 25.00 12.68 -10.50
CA LYS A 92 23.67 12.57 -11.11
C LYS A 92 23.65 13.11 -12.54
N GLU A 93 24.29 14.25 -12.78
CA GLU A 93 24.40 14.85 -14.11
C GLU A 93 25.15 13.95 -15.08
N CYS A 94 26.33 13.45 -14.67
CA CYS A 94 27.15 12.55 -15.49
C CYS A 94 26.41 11.23 -15.81
N LEU A 95 25.69 10.65 -14.84
CA LEU A 95 24.86 9.46 -15.07
C LEU A 95 23.69 9.74 -16.03
N LYS A 96 23.09 10.94 -15.95
CA LYS A 96 21.99 11.36 -16.82
C LYS A 96 22.48 11.54 -18.26
N GLU A 97 23.62 12.18 -18.47
CA GLU A 97 24.26 12.32 -19.77
C GLU A 97 24.62 10.95 -20.36
N LEU A 98 25.25 10.07 -19.58
CA LEU A 98 25.60 8.71 -20.01
C LEU A 98 24.36 7.92 -20.48
N LYS A 99 23.23 8.06 -19.76
CA LYS A 99 21.96 7.43 -20.15
C LYS A 99 21.39 8.03 -21.44
N GLN A 100 21.55 9.32 -21.68
CA GLN A 100 21.13 9.96 -22.94
C GLN A 100 22.00 9.52 -24.11
N GLU A 101 23.32 9.43 -23.93
CA GLU A 101 24.28 8.91 -24.93
C GLU A 101 23.89 7.49 -25.35
N LYS A 102 23.68 6.58 -24.38
CA LYS A 102 23.25 5.19 -24.62
C LYS A 102 21.93 5.12 -25.41
N LYS A 103 20.96 6.00 -25.11
CA LYS A 103 19.68 6.06 -25.84
C LYS A 103 19.84 6.54 -27.28
N LYS A 104 20.75 7.49 -27.55
CA LYS A 104 21.05 7.96 -28.91
C LYS A 104 21.70 6.83 -29.74
N HIS A 105 22.67 6.11 -29.17
CA HIS A 105 23.32 4.98 -29.84
C HIS A 105 22.38 3.77 -30.07
N LYS A 106 21.43 3.49 -29.17
CA LYS A 106 20.44 2.40 -29.33
C LYS A 106 19.44 2.64 -30.46
N LYS A 107 19.12 3.90 -30.81
CA LYS A 107 18.19 4.22 -31.91
C LYS A 107 18.78 3.97 -33.31
N GLY A 108 20.11 4.00 -33.47
CA GLY A 108 20.79 3.71 -34.74
C GLY A 108 20.90 2.21 -35.07
N SER A 109 20.89 1.33 -34.07
CA SER A 109 21.14 -0.11 -34.22
C SER A 109 19.86 -0.96 -34.40
N LYS A 110 18.67 -0.36 -34.33
CA LYS A 110 17.36 -1.08 -34.35
C LYS A 110 16.88 -1.53 -35.74
N LYS A 111 17.76 -1.61 -36.76
CA LYS A 111 17.38 -2.10 -38.10
C LYS A 111 17.72 -3.58 -38.34
N VAL A 112 18.51 -4.22 -37.48
CA VAL A 112 18.84 -5.65 -37.57
C VAL A 112 18.85 -6.23 -36.14
N THR A 113 18.33 -7.45 -35.95
CA THR A 113 18.21 -8.20 -34.68
C THR A 113 17.14 -7.74 -33.67
N LYS A 114 15.90 -8.22 -33.89
CA LYS A 114 14.78 -8.25 -32.94
C LYS A 114 14.81 -9.56 -32.11
N ALA A 115 15.95 -9.89 -31.50
CA ALA A 115 16.05 -11.02 -30.57
C ALA A 115 17.24 -10.77 -29.63
N ASN A 116 17.01 -10.91 -28.33
CA ASN A 116 17.94 -10.69 -27.21
C ASN A 116 18.19 -9.23 -26.85
N LYS A 117 17.27 -8.67 -26.06
CA LYS A 117 17.55 -7.49 -25.23
C LYS A 117 16.92 -7.68 -23.85
N ASP A 118 17.47 -8.63 -23.12
CA ASP A 118 17.21 -8.81 -21.70
C ASP A 118 18.42 -8.28 -20.90
N ASP A 119 18.10 -7.67 -19.76
CA ASP A 119 18.96 -7.39 -18.59
C ASP A 119 19.61 -6.00 -18.32
N ASP A 120 19.42 -4.93 -19.10
CA ASP A 120 19.93 -3.59 -18.68
C ASP A 120 19.01 -2.38 -18.96
N GLU A 121 17.73 -2.61 -19.29
CA GLU A 121 16.84 -1.49 -19.64
C GLU A 121 15.36 -1.69 -19.29
N SER A 122 15.04 -2.05 -18.03
CA SER A 122 13.64 -2.25 -17.60
C SER A 122 13.24 -1.56 -16.28
N GLU A 123 14.13 -0.85 -15.56
CA GLU A 123 13.70 -0.32 -14.25
C GLU A 123 12.76 0.90 -14.32
N ASP A 124 12.86 1.76 -15.34
CA ASP A 124 11.93 2.89 -15.50
C ASP A 124 10.55 2.43 -16.03
N GLU A 125 10.50 1.37 -16.85
CA GLU A 125 9.22 0.82 -17.32
C GLU A 125 8.54 0.01 -16.22
N ASP A 126 9.28 -0.73 -15.40
CA ASP A 126 8.75 -1.41 -14.22
C ASP A 126 8.31 -0.41 -13.14
N GLU A 127 9.04 0.70 -12.88
CA GLU A 127 8.56 1.76 -12.00
C GLU A 127 7.33 2.48 -12.57
N GLN A 128 7.28 2.79 -13.86
CA GLN A 128 6.09 3.40 -14.48
C GLN A 128 4.90 2.43 -14.47
N ARG A 129 5.12 1.14 -14.69
CA ARG A 129 4.09 0.10 -14.64
C ARG A 129 3.60 -0.12 -13.21
N ILE A 130 4.50 -0.13 -12.23
CA ILE A 130 4.18 -0.20 -10.79
C ILE A 130 3.48 1.08 -10.32
N GLN A 131 3.87 2.26 -10.79
CA GLN A 131 3.18 3.54 -10.51
C GLN A 131 1.79 3.57 -11.16
N GLN A 132 1.64 3.08 -12.39
CA GLN A 132 0.33 2.92 -13.02
C GLN A 132 -0.55 1.92 -12.27
N ILE A 133 0.02 0.83 -11.75
CA ILE A 133 -0.68 -0.14 -10.90
C ILE A 133 -1.07 0.49 -9.56
N LYS A 134 -0.18 1.25 -8.90
CA LYS A 134 -0.48 1.99 -7.65
C LYS A 134 -1.57 3.04 -7.86
N ASN A 135 -1.55 3.79 -8.97
CA ASN A 135 -2.60 4.75 -9.30
C ASN A 135 -3.93 4.06 -9.63
N LYS A 136 -3.91 2.90 -10.31
CA LYS A 136 -5.11 2.08 -10.54
C LYS A 136 -5.67 1.50 -9.24
N ASN A 137 -4.81 1.04 -8.32
CA ASN A 137 -5.23 0.52 -7.01
C ASN A 137 -5.72 1.61 -6.07
N SER A 138 -5.08 2.79 -6.04
CA SER A 138 -5.56 3.96 -5.29
C SER A 138 -6.93 4.42 -5.78
N LYS A 139 -7.20 4.33 -7.10
CA LYS A 139 -8.52 4.61 -7.68
C LYS A 139 -9.57 3.53 -7.33
N LYS A 140 -9.14 2.28 -7.16
CA LYS A 140 -10.01 1.16 -6.72
C LYS A 140 -10.30 1.23 -5.23
N GLU A 141 -9.31 1.48 -4.38
CA GLU A 141 -9.46 1.72 -2.93
C GLU A 141 -10.30 2.96 -2.65
N GLN A 142 -10.17 4.05 -3.42
CA GLN A 142 -11.04 5.22 -3.25
C GLN A 142 -12.49 4.98 -3.68
N LYS A 143 -12.73 4.06 -4.63
CA LYS A 143 -14.09 3.66 -5.05
C LYS A 143 -14.73 2.72 -4.02
N GLU A 144 -13.96 1.77 -3.51
CA GLU A 144 -14.40 0.82 -2.47
C GLU A 144 -14.56 1.49 -1.10
N VAL A 145 -13.72 2.47 -0.74
CA VAL A 145 -13.84 3.26 0.50
C VAL A 145 -14.99 4.27 0.43
N LYS A 146 -15.36 4.80 -0.74
CA LYS A 146 -16.59 5.61 -0.88
C LYS A 146 -17.84 4.75 -0.76
N GLU A 147 -17.86 3.58 -1.41
CA GLU A 147 -19.02 2.68 -1.39
C GLU A 147 -19.22 2.02 -0.02
N THR A 148 -18.13 1.76 0.73
CA THR A 148 -18.20 1.23 2.11
C THR A 148 -18.36 2.30 3.20
N LYS A 149 -18.01 3.57 2.94
CA LYS A 149 -18.35 4.68 3.86
C LYS A 149 -19.83 5.08 3.73
N GLU A 150 -20.38 5.14 2.52
CA GLU A 150 -21.81 5.44 2.35
C GLU A 150 -22.74 4.36 2.93
N THR A 151 -22.36 3.07 2.91
CA THR A 151 -23.15 1.99 3.53
C THR A 151 -22.94 1.82 5.03
N LYS A 152 -21.80 2.24 5.60
CA LYS A 152 -21.57 2.22 7.06
C LYS A 152 -22.17 3.44 7.75
N GLU A 153 -22.13 4.62 7.14
CA GLU A 153 -22.69 5.83 7.74
C GLU A 153 -24.23 5.85 7.73
N THR A 154 -24.88 5.17 6.78
CA THR A 154 -26.33 4.93 6.81
C THR A 154 -26.72 3.91 7.87
N LYS A 155 -26.01 2.77 7.98
CA LYS A 155 -26.32 1.74 8.99
C LYS A 155 -26.05 2.17 10.43
N GLU A 156 -25.06 3.03 10.67
CA GLU A 156 -24.74 3.52 12.02
C GLU A 156 -25.73 4.61 12.49
N LYS A 157 -26.15 5.51 11.59
CA LYS A 157 -27.19 6.52 11.89
C LYS A 157 -28.56 5.87 12.12
N GLU A 158 -28.90 4.80 11.40
CA GLU A 158 -30.16 4.07 11.59
C GLU A 158 -30.19 3.32 12.93
N LYS A 159 -29.07 2.69 13.32
CA LYS A 159 -28.96 1.97 14.61
C LYS A 159 -28.97 2.92 15.82
N GLN A 160 -28.37 4.11 15.73
CA GLN A 160 -28.42 5.11 16.80
C GLN A 160 -29.82 5.72 16.97
N LYS A 161 -30.55 5.94 15.86
CA LYS A 161 -31.92 6.48 15.90
C LYS A 161 -32.93 5.49 16.49
N GLN A 162 -32.72 4.19 16.29
CA GLN A 162 -33.57 3.14 16.86
C GLN A 162 -33.34 2.98 18.38
N ASN A 163 -32.07 3.07 18.83
CA ASN A 163 -31.70 2.95 20.25
C ASN A 163 -32.17 4.16 21.10
N GLN A 164 -32.22 5.37 20.52
CA GLN A 164 -32.80 6.53 21.22
C GLN A 164 -34.32 6.42 21.36
N LYS A 165 -35.00 5.90 20.34
CA LYS A 165 -36.47 5.72 20.34
C LYS A 165 -36.93 4.65 21.33
N GLU A 166 -36.12 3.63 21.59
CA GLU A 166 -36.40 2.63 22.62
C GLU A 166 -36.20 3.18 24.03
N LYS A 167 -35.15 3.98 24.25
CA LYS A 167 -34.90 4.62 25.56
C LYS A 167 -35.95 5.65 25.95
N GLU A 168 -36.50 6.41 25.00
CA GLU A 168 -37.61 7.32 25.28
C GLU A 168 -38.90 6.56 25.63
N LYS A 169 -39.22 5.47 24.92
CA LYS A 169 -40.39 4.64 25.23
C LYS A 169 -40.30 3.97 26.61
N GLU A 170 -39.12 3.50 27.00
CA GLU A 170 -38.93 2.91 28.33
C GLU A 170 -39.04 3.95 29.44
N LYS A 171 -38.55 5.17 29.21
CA LYS A 171 -38.67 6.28 30.16
C LYS A 171 -40.13 6.72 30.34
N GLU A 172 -40.88 6.81 29.24
CA GLU A 172 -42.30 7.18 29.27
C GLU A 172 -43.16 6.11 29.97
N GLN A 173 -42.86 4.82 29.76
CA GLN A 173 -43.56 3.74 30.48
C GLN A 173 -43.25 3.72 31.98
N LYS A 174 -42.02 4.04 32.39
CA LYS A 174 -41.65 4.17 33.81
C LYS A 174 -42.40 5.33 34.46
N GLU A 175 -42.47 6.47 33.78
CA GLU A 175 -43.15 7.66 34.31
C GLU A 175 -44.66 7.45 34.44
N GLN A 176 -45.30 6.78 33.47
CA GLN A 176 -46.72 6.42 33.56
C GLN A 176 -47.00 5.42 34.69
N LYS A 177 -46.08 4.47 34.93
CA LYS A 177 -46.20 3.50 36.03
C LYS A 177 -46.09 4.19 37.39
N GLU A 178 -45.17 5.13 37.53
CA GLU A 178 -44.96 5.89 38.76
C GLU A 178 -46.14 6.82 39.06
N GLN A 179 -46.70 7.50 38.05
CA GLN A 179 -47.90 8.33 38.23
C GLN A 179 -49.12 7.48 38.63
N LYS A 180 -49.26 6.27 38.09
CA LYS A 180 -50.34 5.36 38.45
C LYS A 180 -50.22 4.88 39.91
N GLU A 181 -49.00 4.57 40.33
CA GLU A 181 -48.72 4.15 41.71
C GLU A 181 -48.94 5.29 42.73
N GLN A 182 -48.55 6.53 42.39
CA GLN A 182 -48.84 7.70 43.23
C GLN A 182 -50.34 7.98 43.33
N LYS A 183 -51.10 7.78 42.25
CA LYS A 183 -52.57 7.93 42.25
C LYS A 183 -53.24 6.87 43.13
N GLU A 184 -52.78 5.63 43.06
CA GLU A 184 -53.29 4.53 43.88
C GLU A 184 -52.98 4.71 45.37
N GLN A 185 -51.78 5.21 45.71
CA GLN A 185 -51.42 5.55 47.09
C GLN A 185 -52.24 6.73 47.65
N LYS A 186 -52.63 7.68 46.80
CA LYS A 186 -53.49 8.80 47.19
C LYS A 186 -54.93 8.33 47.47
N GLU A 187 -55.45 7.44 46.64
CA GLU A 187 -56.79 6.84 46.78
C GLU A 187 -56.89 5.94 48.04
N GLN A 188 -55.84 5.17 48.34
CA GLN A 188 -55.77 4.38 49.59
C GLN A 188 -55.68 5.25 50.86
N LYS A 189 -55.12 6.46 50.77
CA LYS A 189 -55.10 7.42 51.89
C LYS A 189 -56.48 8.07 52.10
N GLU A 190 -57.22 8.33 51.02
CA GLU A 190 -58.59 8.86 51.09
C GLU A 190 -59.58 7.85 51.70
N GLN A 191 -59.47 6.56 51.35
CA GLN A 191 -60.30 5.50 51.93
C GLN A 191 -60.00 5.25 53.43
N LYS A 192 -58.78 5.50 53.89
CA LYS A 192 -58.40 5.41 55.31
C LYS A 192 -58.82 6.63 56.14
N GLY A 193 -59.04 7.79 55.51
CA GLY A 193 -59.59 8.98 56.14
C GLY A 193 -61.09 8.87 56.49
N ASN A 194 -61.85 8.11 55.69
CA ASN A 194 -63.30 7.96 55.88
C ASN A 194 -63.72 6.87 56.89
N LYS A 195 -62.76 6.16 57.51
CA LYS A 195 -63.00 5.14 58.57
C LYS A 195 -62.66 5.60 59.99
N LYS A 196 -62.32 6.88 60.18
CA LYS A 196 -62.20 7.53 61.50
C LYS A 196 -63.27 8.63 61.62
N LYS A 197 -64.53 8.22 61.64
CA LYS A 197 -65.64 8.99 62.18
C LYS A 197 -66.53 8.05 62.99
#